data_AF-A0A265N838-F1
#
_entry.id   AF-A0A265N838-F1
#
_cell.length_a   1.000
_cell.length_b   1.000
_cell.length_c   1.000
_cell.angle_alpha   90.00
_cell.angle_beta   90.00
_cell.angle_gamma   90.00
#
_symmetry.space_group_name_H-M   'P 1'
#
loop_
_entity.id
_entity.type
_entity.pdbx_description
1 polymer ?
#
loop_
_entity_poly.entity_id
_entity_poly.type
_entity_poly.pdbx_seq_one_letter_code
_entity_poly.pdbx_strand_id
1 'polypeptide(L)'
;MNESELYNQIYQQKEQLGSLISEYWNLYSGMDTWYFWFNVASVLIPLVILYFAIDRQRIFEISFFGFAVHVLWANIDSILSSNNYLVHAHTLTHLIPSGITMTA
;
A
#
# COMPACT_ATOMS: atom_id res chain seq x y z
N MET A 1 -20.31 11.76 25.26
CA MET A 1 -20.29 11.23 23.88
C MET A 1 -20.70 9.78 23.97
N ASN A 2 -21.81 9.42 23.33
CA ASN A 2 -22.30 8.05 23.31
C ASN A 2 -21.48 7.20 22.32
N GLU A 3 -21.50 5.88 22.47
CA GLU A 3 -20.82 4.93 21.57
C GLU A 3 -21.20 5.19 20.11
N SER A 4 -22.50 5.40 19.85
CA SER A 4 -23.03 5.69 18.51
C SER A 4 -22.57 7.03 17.94
N GLU A 5 -22.40 8.06 18.78
CA GLU A 5 -21.89 9.36 18.35
C GLU A 5 -20.41 9.28 17.97
N LEU A 6 -19.60 8.58 18.78
CA LEU A 6 -18.19 8.37 18.50
C LEU A 6 -18.01 7.54 17.21
N TYR A 7 -18.80 6.48 17.03
CA TYR A 7 -18.77 5.67 15.82
C TYR A 7 -19.12 6.48 14.57
N ASN A 8 -20.19 7.30 14.64
CA ASN A 8 -20.57 8.19 13.54
C ASN A 8 -19.49 9.21 13.20
N GLN A 9 -18.81 9.75 14.22
CA GLN A 9 -17.69 10.67 14.01
C GLN A 9 -16.52 9.98 13.29
N ILE A 10 -16.15 8.77 13.70
CA ILE A 10 -15.13 7.96 13.02
C ILE A 10 -15.53 7.71 11.56
N TYR A 11 -16.79 7.35 11.33
CA TYR A 11 -17.31 7.07 9.99
C TYR A 11 -17.19 8.30 9.07
N GLN A 12 -17.66 9.46 9.52
CA GLN A 12 -17.58 10.72 8.75
C GLN A 12 -16.13 11.12 8.46
N GLN A 13 -15.23 10.98 9.44
CA GLN A 13 -13.81 11.27 9.24
C GLN A 13 -13.16 10.35 8.21
N LYS A 14 -13.52 9.06 8.22
CA LYS A 14 -13.04 8.10 7.22
C LYS A 14 -13.51 8.44 5.81
N GLU A 15 -14.77 8.87 5.67
CA GLU A 15 -15.33 9.30 4.39
C GLU A 15 -14.59 10.53 3.83
N GLN A 16 -14.40 11.56 4.67
CA GLN A 16 -13.64 12.76 4.32
C GLN A 16 -12.18 12.45 3.97
N LEU A 17 -11.54 11.56 4.74
CA LEU A 17 -10.19 11.10 4.46
C LEU A 17 -10.12 10.41 3.09
N GLY A 18 -11.09 9.52 2.80
CA GLY A 18 -11.17 8.83 1.52
C GLY A 18 -11.30 9.80 0.34
N SER A 19 -12.14 10.84 0.45
CA SER A 19 -12.26 11.86 -0.60
C SER A 19 -10.96 12.63 -0.80
N LEU A 20 -10.28 13.03 0.28
CA LEU A 20 -9.02 13.77 0.21
C LEU A 20 -7.90 12.93 -0.42
N ILE A 21 -7.81 11.64 -0.07
CA ILE A 21 -6.85 10.71 -0.67
C ILE A 21 -7.12 10.55 -2.16
N SER A 22 -8.38 10.39 -2.56
CA SER A 22 -8.76 10.25 -3.97
C SER A 22 -8.42 11.52 -4.77
N GLU A 23 -8.71 12.69 -4.22
CA GLU A 23 -8.41 13.98 -4.85
C GLU A 23 -6.90 14.19 -4.98
N TYR A 24 -6.15 13.95 -3.90
CA TYR A 24 -4.69 14.02 -3.90
C TYR A 24 -4.08 13.06 -4.93
N TRP A 25 -4.56 11.81 -4.96
CA TRP A 25 -4.06 10.82 -5.89
C TRP A 25 -4.29 11.27 -7.33
N ASN A 26 -5.49 11.76 -7.66
CA ASN A 26 -5.79 12.24 -9.01
C ASN A 26 -4.90 13.42 -9.44
N LEU A 27 -4.64 14.37 -8.52
CA LEU A 27 -3.85 15.56 -8.81
C LEU A 27 -2.34 15.30 -8.88
N TYR A 28 -1.80 14.39 -8.06
CA TYR A 28 -0.35 14.28 -7.83
C TYR A 28 0.24 12.88 -8.09
N SER A 29 -0.57 11.82 -8.03
CA SER A 29 -0.11 10.43 -8.17
C SER A 29 -0.81 9.66 -9.31
N GLY A 30 -1.65 10.35 -10.09
CA GLY A 30 -2.42 9.79 -11.19
C GLY A 30 -1.55 9.37 -12.36
N MET A 31 -2.13 8.66 -13.33
CA MET A 31 -1.39 8.12 -14.49
C MET A 31 -0.71 9.19 -15.35
N ASP A 32 -1.18 10.42 -15.26
CA ASP A 32 -0.62 11.59 -15.96
C ASP A 32 0.65 12.14 -15.28
N THR A 33 0.97 11.70 -14.06
CA THR A 33 2.15 12.17 -13.33
C THR A 33 3.34 11.22 -13.51
N TRP A 34 4.54 11.79 -13.51
CA TRP A 34 5.77 11.00 -13.58
C TRP A 34 5.95 10.07 -12.37
N TYR A 35 5.36 10.43 -11.22
CA TYR A 35 5.37 9.62 -10.01
C TYR A 35 4.68 8.28 -10.21
N PHE A 36 3.58 8.22 -10.97
CA PHE A 36 2.93 6.96 -11.29
C PHE A 36 3.88 6.01 -12.04
N TRP A 37 4.53 6.52 -13.08
CA TRP A 37 5.49 5.73 -13.88
C TRP A 37 6.74 5.34 -13.08
N PHE A 38 7.21 6.21 -12.19
CA PHE A 38 8.31 5.87 -11.28
C PHE A 38 7.92 4.74 -10.32
N ASN A 39 6.72 4.78 -9.74
CA ASN A 39 6.20 3.70 -8.88
C ASN A 39 5.98 2.39 -9.64
N VAL A 40 5.49 2.46 -10.89
CA VAL A 40 5.37 1.27 -11.75
C VAL A 40 6.75 0.69 -12.08
N ALA A 41 7.71 1.56 -12.43
CA ALA A 41 9.08 1.16 -12.73
C ALA A 41 9.80 0.57 -11.52
N SER A 42 9.57 1.08 -10.30
CA SER A 42 10.19 0.56 -9.09
C SER A 42 9.74 -0.87 -8.76
N VAL A 43 8.58 -1.31 -9.25
CA VAL A 43 8.11 -2.70 -9.15
C VAL A 43 8.56 -3.54 -10.35
N LEU A 44 8.42 -3.02 -11.57
CA LEU A 44 8.73 -3.78 -12.78
C LEU A 44 10.24 -4.00 -12.98
N ILE A 45 11.08 -2.99 -12.71
CA ILE A 45 12.53 -3.09 -12.93
C ILE A 45 13.15 -4.21 -12.08
N PRO A 46 12.92 -4.30 -10.75
CA PRO A 46 13.44 -5.41 -9.96
C PRO A 46 12.94 -6.78 -10.42
N LEU A 47 11.68 -6.89 -10.86
CA LEU A 47 11.13 -8.14 -11.37
C LEU A 47 11.79 -8.57 -12.69
N VAL A 48 12.04 -7.63 -13.60
CA VAL A 48 12.76 -7.90 -14.85
C VAL A 48 14.20 -8.32 -14.55
N ILE A 49 14.89 -7.61 -13.65
CA ILE A 49 16.25 -7.98 -13.23
C ILE A 49 16.25 -9.38 -12.61
N LEU A 50 15.30 -9.65 -11.70
CA LEU A 50 15.15 -10.95 -11.05
C LEU A 50 14.91 -12.05 -12.08
N TYR A 51 14.09 -11.84 -13.10
CA TYR A 51 13.84 -12.83 -14.15
C TYR A 51 15.12 -13.27 -14.88
N PHE A 52 16.06 -12.35 -15.11
CA PHE A 52 17.34 -12.66 -15.75
C PHE A 52 18.39 -13.19 -14.76
N ALA A 53 18.39 -12.71 -13.52
CA ALA A 53 19.39 -13.03 -12.50
C ALA A 53 19.06 -14.28 -11.67
N ILE A 54 17.81 -14.76 -11.69
CA ILE A 54 17.37 -15.85 -10.81
C ILE A 54 18.00 -17.18 -11.20
N ASP A 55 18.53 -17.87 -10.19
CA ASP A 55 18.96 -19.25 -10.33
C ASP A 55 17.73 -20.15 -10.50
N ARG A 56 17.58 -20.73 -11.70
CA ARG A 56 16.43 -21.58 -12.04
C ARG A 56 16.37 -22.86 -11.22
N GLN A 57 17.48 -23.32 -10.63
CA GLN A 57 17.48 -24.51 -9.77
C GLN A 57 16.86 -24.23 -8.39
N ARG A 58 16.92 -22.97 -7.92
CA ARG A 58 16.44 -22.54 -6.60
C ARG A 58 15.32 -21.51 -6.68
N ILE A 59 14.63 -21.46 -7.82
CA ILE A 59 13.60 -20.45 -8.09
C ILE A 59 12.53 -20.40 -7.01
N PHE A 60 12.11 -21.57 -6.51
CA PHE A 60 11.10 -21.67 -5.47
C PHE A 60 11.57 -21.05 -4.15
N GLU A 61 12.79 -21.36 -3.70
CA GLU A 61 13.35 -20.81 -2.46
C GLU A 61 13.48 -19.29 -2.54
N ILE A 62 14.05 -18.79 -3.63
CA ILE A 62 14.27 -17.35 -3.84
C ILE A 62 12.94 -16.60 -3.89
N SER A 63 11.96 -17.10 -4.65
CA SER A 63 10.63 -16.51 -4.71
C SER A 63 9.89 -16.59 -3.38
N PHE A 64 10.00 -17.69 -2.64
CA PHE A 64 9.36 -17.86 -1.34
C PHE A 64 9.94 -16.90 -0.30
N PHE A 65 11.26 -16.80 -0.20
CA PHE A 65 11.90 -15.85 0.71
C PHE A 65 11.62 -14.40 0.33
N GLY A 66 11.68 -14.06 -0.97
CA GLY A 66 11.33 -12.74 -1.47
C GLY A 66 9.89 -12.36 -1.12
N PHE A 67 8.95 -13.27 -1.36
CA PHE A 67 7.55 -13.09 -0.98
C PHE A 67 7.37 -12.92 0.53
N ALA A 68 7.99 -13.77 1.35
CA ALA A 68 7.87 -13.71 2.80
C ALA A 68 8.37 -12.37 3.36
N VAL A 69 9.53 -11.89 2.89
CA VAL A 69 10.06 -10.57 3.27
C VAL A 69 9.11 -9.46 2.83
N HIS A 70 8.58 -9.54 1.61
CA HIS A 70 7.67 -8.53 1.09
C HIS A 70 6.36 -8.45 1.89
N VAL A 71 5.78 -9.60 2.25
CA VAL A 71 4.58 -9.68 3.09
C VAL A 71 4.85 -9.16 4.51
N LEU A 72 5.97 -9.54 5.13
CA LEU A 72 6.33 -9.06 6.46
C LEU A 72 6.51 -7.53 6.45
N TRP A 73 7.21 -7.00 5.46
CA TRP A 73 7.39 -5.56 5.32
C TRP A 73 6.06 -4.83 5.11
N ALA A 74 5.16 -5.35 4.26
CA ALA A 74 3.84 -4.77 4.04
C ALA A 74 3.01 -4.71 5.33
N ASN A 75 3.10 -5.73 6.19
CA ASN A 75 2.40 -5.73 7.48
C ASN A 75 3.01 -4.71 8.46
N ILE A 76 4.33 -4.66 8.57
CA ILE A 76 5.03 -3.67 9.40
C ILE A 76 4.65 -2.26 8.95
N ASP A 77 4.71 -2.00 7.65
CA ASP A 77 4.38 -0.71 7.07
C ASP A 77 2.93 -0.31 7.36
N SER A 78 1.97 -1.24 7.21
CA SER A 78 0.57 -1.00 7.53
C SER A 78 0.38 -0.63 9.02
N ILE A 79 1.10 -1.27 9.93
CA ILE A 79 1.04 -0.96 11.37
C ILE A 79 1.62 0.43 11.64
N LEU A 80 2.79 0.74 11.08
CA LEU A 80 3.44 2.03 11.28
C LEU A 80 2.62 3.18 10.68
N SER A 81 2.02 2.95 9.51
CA SER A 81 1.15 3.93 8.84
C SER A 81 -0.14 4.18 9.61
N SER A 82 -0.76 3.13 10.15
CA SER A 82 -1.96 3.26 11.01
C SER A 82 -1.70 4.08 12.28
N ASN A 83 -0.46 4.10 12.76
CA ASN A 83 -0.04 4.89 13.92
C ASN A 83 0.58 6.24 13.53
N ASN A 84 0.52 6.64 12.25
CA ASN A 84 1.14 7.86 11.70
C ASN A 84 2.67 7.95 11.89
N TYR A 85 3.37 6.85 12.12
CA TYR A 85 4.83 6.84 12.19
C TYR A 85 5.49 6.87 10.80
N LEU A 86 4.86 6.26 9.80
CA LEU A 86 5.28 6.28 8.39
C LEU A 86 4.08 6.60 7.49
N VAL A 87 4.00 7.85 7.05
CA VAL A 87 2.93 8.32 6.16
C VAL A 87 3.46 8.39 4.73
N HIS A 88 2.93 7.56 3.85
CA HIS A 88 3.29 7.56 2.43
C HIS A 88 2.40 8.53 1.68
N ALA A 89 2.96 9.66 1.26
CA ALA A 89 2.22 10.65 0.46
C ALA A 89 1.79 10.08 -0.90
N HIS A 90 2.60 9.20 -1.49
CA HIS A 90 2.35 8.64 -2.81
C HIS A 90 2.15 7.13 -2.72
N THR A 91 0.89 6.69 -2.76
CA THR A 91 0.53 5.27 -2.85
C THR A 91 0.30 4.85 -4.30
N LEU A 92 0.63 3.58 -4.61
CA LEU A 92 0.40 2.97 -5.92
C LEU A 92 -1.09 2.98 -6.33
N THR A 93 -1.99 2.88 -5.35
CA THR A 93 -3.44 2.97 -5.55
C THR A 93 -4.12 3.53 -4.31
N HIS A 94 -5.18 4.31 -4.52
CA HIS A 94 -6.05 4.81 -3.45
C HIS A 94 -7.14 3.80 -3.05
N LEU A 95 -7.26 2.68 -3.78
CA LEU A 95 -8.37 1.72 -3.64
C LEU A 95 -8.17 0.68 -2.55
N ILE A 96 -6.97 0.53 -1.99
CA ILE A 96 -6.69 -0.47 -0.96
C ILE A 96 -6.66 0.23 0.41
N PRO A 97 -7.78 0.27 1.14
CA PRO A 97 -7.75 0.68 2.53
C PRO A 97 -6.99 -0.36 3.35
N SER A 98 -6.00 0.09 4.13
CA SER A 98 -5.31 -0.74 5.12
C SER A 98 -6.24 -1.01 6.30
N GLY A 99 -6.94 -2.14 6.25
CA GLY A 99 -7.78 -2.61 7.34
C GLY A 99 -7.74 -4.12 7.43
N ILE A 100 -7.17 -4.66 8.50
CA ILE A 100 -7.39 -6.06 8.87
C ILE A 100 -8.84 -6.13 9.37
N THR A 101 -9.75 -6.51 8.48
CA THR A 101 -11.14 -6.76 8.85
C THR A 101 -11.25 -8.21 9.29
N MET A 102 -11.44 -8.42 10.59
CA MET A 102 -11.79 -9.74 11.11
C MET A 102 -13.28 -9.94 10.84
N THR A 103 -13.61 -10.54 9.70
CA THR A 103 -14.96 -11.03 9.43
C THR A 103 -15.10 -12.39 10.11
N ALA A 104 -15.55 -12.37 11.36
CA ALA A 104 -16.00 -13.54 12.11
C ALA A 104 -17.43 -13.27 12.62
#